data_AF-A0A5C4P0Z3-F1
#
_entry.id   AF-A0A5C4P0Z3-F1
#
_cell.length_a   1.000
_cell.length_b   1.000
_cell.length_c   1.000
_cell.angle_alpha   90.00
_cell.angle_beta   90.00
_cell.angle_gamma   90.00
#
_symmetry.space_group_name_H-M   'P 1'
#
loop_
_entity.id
_entity.type
_entity.pdbx_description
1 polymer ?
#
loop_
_entity_poly.entity_id
_entity_poly.type
_entity_poly.pdbx_seq_one_letter_code
_entity_poly.pdbx_strand_id
1 'polypeptide(L)'
;MKWMLALLLAGCGSAPPTLQRVEVPVFTPCVKVMPQHPLYEFDKLLATATATATDGEIVLALARDWPRGRRYEAELEAIVKGCL
;
A
#
# COMPACT_ATOMS: atom_id res chain seq x y z
N MET A 1 9.68 -63.58 -22.04
CA MET A 1 10.09 -62.91 -20.78
C MET A 1 11.05 -61.73 -21.00
N LYS A 2 12.08 -61.84 -21.84
CA LYS A 2 13.05 -60.75 -22.15
C LYS A 2 12.41 -59.42 -22.60
N TRP A 3 11.35 -59.50 -23.41
CA TRP A 3 10.66 -58.33 -23.97
C TRP A 3 9.79 -57.57 -22.95
N MET A 4 9.23 -58.26 -21.95
CA MET A 4 8.46 -57.61 -20.88
C MET A 4 9.35 -56.68 -20.05
N LEU A 5 10.59 -57.09 -19.79
CA LEU A 5 11.55 -56.26 -19.07
C LEU A 5 11.86 -54.96 -19.84
N ALA A 6 11.98 -55.04 -21.17
CA ALA A 6 12.27 -53.88 -22.00
C ALA A 6 11.13 -52.84 -22.00
N LEU A 7 9.86 -53.27 -21.99
CA LEU A 7 8.71 -52.37 -21.89
C LEU A 7 8.60 -51.67 -20.53
N LEU A 8 8.96 -52.36 -19.45
CA LEU A 8 8.93 -51.81 -18.08
C LEU A 8 9.97 -50.71 -17.85
N LEU A 9 11.10 -50.72 -18.56
CA LEU A 9 12.14 -49.69 -18.42
C LEU A 9 11.88 -48.41 -19.25
N ALA A 10 10.97 -48.44 -20.22
CA ALA A 10 10.69 -47.29 -21.08
C ALA A 10 10.04 -46.10 -20.33
N GLY A 11 9.37 -46.35 -19.19
CA GLY A 11 8.74 -45.30 -18.37
C GLY A 11 9.73 -44.47 -17.55
N CYS A 12 10.84 -45.06 -17.09
CA CYS A 12 11.83 -44.39 -16.23
C CYS A 12 12.76 -43.43 -17.00
N GLY A 13 12.79 -43.50 -18.32
CA GLY A 13 13.57 -42.59 -19.17
C GLY A 13 12.83 -41.31 -19.59
N SER A 14 11.57 -41.15 -19.18
CA SER A 14 10.80 -39.95 -19.50
C SER A 14 11.41 -38.75 -18.76
N ALA A 15 11.98 -37.82 -19.53
CA ALA A 15 12.51 -36.57 -18.98
C ALA A 15 11.37 -35.85 -18.24
N PRO A 16 11.59 -35.41 -17.00
CA PRO A 16 10.58 -34.62 -16.30
C PRO A 16 10.21 -33.41 -17.17
N PRO A 17 8.93 -33.01 -17.19
CA PRO A 17 8.51 -31.85 -17.95
C PRO A 17 9.40 -30.66 -17.59
N THR A 18 9.91 -29.98 -18.61
CA THR A 18 10.79 -28.83 -18.44
C THR A 18 10.11 -27.79 -17.56
N LEU A 19 10.83 -27.30 -16.54
CA LEU A 19 10.31 -26.26 -15.66
C LEU A 19 9.94 -25.03 -16.51
N GLN A 20 8.64 -24.75 -16.59
CA GLN A 20 8.15 -23.55 -17.26
C GLN A 20 8.16 -22.39 -16.26
N ARG A 21 8.92 -21.34 -16.60
CA ARG A 21 8.82 -20.05 -15.91
C ARG A 21 7.53 -19.39 -16.36
N VAL A 22 6.63 -19.13 -15.41
CA VAL A 22 5.40 -18.37 -15.63
C VAL A 22 5.57 -17.03 -14.94
N GLU A 23 5.46 -15.94 -15.69
CA GLU A 23 5.41 -14.59 -15.13
C GLU A 23 3.97 -14.27 -14.78
N VAL A 24 3.70 -14.15 -13.48
CA VAL A 24 2.38 -13.76 -12.96
C VAL A 24 2.42 -12.27 -12.67
N PRO A 25 1.57 -11.44 -13.31
CA PRO A 25 1.53 -10.02 -13.01
C PRO A 25 1.03 -9.82 -11.58
N VAL A 26 1.85 -9.15 -10.76
CA VAL A 26 1.48 -8.74 -9.40
C VAL A 26 1.12 -7.27 -9.45
N PHE A 27 -0.04 -6.93 -8.88
CA PHE A 27 -0.41 -5.54 -8.70
C PHE A 27 0.66 -4.83 -7.87
N THR A 28 1.20 -3.73 -8.39
CA THR A 28 2.07 -2.85 -7.62
C THR A 28 1.38 -1.50 -7.46
N PRO A 29 1.25 -0.97 -6.22
CA PRO A 29 0.64 0.33 -6.02
C PRO A 29 1.48 1.39 -6.72
N CYS A 30 0.83 2.30 -7.46
CA CYS A 30 1.54 3.38 -8.12
C CYS A 30 2.18 4.34 -7.11
N VAL A 31 1.45 4.68 -6.04
CA VAL A 31 1.96 5.52 -4.96
C VAL A 31 3.06 4.78 -4.20
N LYS A 32 4.31 5.22 -4.36
CA LYS A 32 5.48 4.63 -3.69
C LYS A 32 5.84 5.33 -2.37
N VAL A 33 5.53 6.61 -2.27
CA VAL A 33 5.84 7.44 -1.11
C VAL A 33 4.57 8.17 -0.70
N MET A 34 4.19 7.98 0.56
CA MET A 34 3.06 8.70 1.16
C MET A 34 3.63 9.85 2.01
N PRO A 35 3.20 11.10 1.79
CA PRO A 35 3.58 12.20 2.66
C PRO A 35 3.04 11.96 4.06
N GLN A 36 3.79 12.39 5.07
CA GLN A 36 3.41 12.22 6.46
C GLN A 36 2.16 13.07 6.75
N HIS A 37 1.15 12.43 7.34
CA HIS A 37 -0.05 13.15 7.77
C HIS A 37 0.34 14.22 8.80
N PRO A 38 -0.08 15.49 8.64
CA PRO A 38 0.24 16.53 9.60
C PRO A 38 -0.34 16.19 10.98
N LEU A 39 0.41 16.50 12.03
CA LEU A 39 -0.10 16.44 13.40
C LEU A 39 -0.84 17.74 13.70
N TYR A 40 -2.15 17.73 13.53
CA TYR A 40 -3.01 18.90 13.75
C TYR A 40 -3.11 19.27 15.24
N GLU A 41 -3.27 20.56 15.52
CA GLU A 41 -3.56 21.04 16.88
C GLU A 41 -4.96 20.62 17.30
N PHE A 42 -5.91 20.63 16.36
CA PHE A 42 -7.29 20.21 16.57
C PHE A 42 -7.39 18.77 17.08
N ASP A 43 -6.62 17.84 16.49
CA ASP A 43 -6.60 16.43 16.91
C ASP A 43 -6.12 16.27 18.35
N LYS A 44 -5.17 17.12 18.77
CA LYS A 44 -4.67 17.12 20.15
C LYS A 44 -5.73 17.62 21.11
N LEU A 45 -6.47 18.67 20.76
CA LEU A 45 -7.58 19.16 21.57
C LEU A 45 -8.65 18.08 21.79
N LEU A 46 -8.94 17.30 20.75
CA LEU A 46 -9.89 16.17 20.83
C LEU A 46 -9.33 15.01 21.68
N ALA A 47 -8.03 14.72 21.55
CA ALA A 47 -7.37 13.62 22.29
C ALA A 47 -7.14 13.95 23.78
N THR A 48 -6.91 15.21 24.12
CA THR A 48 -6.81 15.69 25.51
C THR A 48 -8.14 16.11 26.09
N ALA A 49 -9.25 15.84 25.39
CA ALA A 49 -10.59 16.27 25.78
C ALA A 49 -11.12 15.48 26.99
N THR A 50 -10.66 15.84 28.18
CA THR A 50 -11.59 16.08 29.28
C THR A 50 -12.23 17.44 29.04
N ALA A 51 -13.24 17.52 28.15
CA ALA A 51 -14.28 18.57 28.08
C ALA A 51 -13.92 20.02 28.54
N THR A 52 -12.76 20.56 28.17
CA THR A 52 -12.26 21.85 28.71
C THR A 52 -11.81 22.86 27.66
N ALA A 53 -11.67 22.45 26.39
CA ALA A 53 -11.37 23.38 25.32
C ALA A 53 -12.59 24.26 25.04
N THR A 54 -12.40 25.57 25.10
CA THR A 54 -13.42 26.56 24.74
C THR A 54 -13.61 26.61 23.22
N ASP A 55 -14.79 27.03 22.76
CA ASP A 55 -15.07 27.20 21.33
C ASP A 55 -14.02 28.08 20.63
N GLY A 56 -13.51 29.11 21.32
CA GLY A 56 -12.45 29.98 20.79
C GLY A 56 -11.14 29.24 20.54
N GLU A 57 -10.72 28.35 21.45
CA GLU A 57 -9.52 27.53 21.29
C GLU A 57 -9.66 26.54 20.13
N ILE A 58 -10.85 25.95 19.98
CA ILE A 58 -11.19 25.04 18.88
C ILE A 58 -11.10 25.77 17.54
N VAL A 59 -11.73 26.94 17.43
CA VAL A 59 -11.71 27.75 16.19
C VAL A 59 -10.29 28.19 15.85
N LEU A 60 -9.48 28.59 16.83
CA LEU A 60 -8.09 28.98 16.61
C LEU A 60 -7.21 27.81 16.16
N ALA A 61 -7.37 26.63 16.75
CA ALA A 61 -6.66 25.43 16.31
C ALA A 61 -7.01 25.09 14.86
N LEU A 62 -8.30 25.10 14.52
CA LEU A 62 -8.77 24.86 13.16
C LEU A 62 -8.19 25.88 12.16
N ALA A 63 -8.17 27.17 12.52
CA ALA A 63 -7.62 28.21 11.67
C ALA A 63 -6.12 28.02 11.38
N ARG A 64 -5.35 27.51 12.36
CA ARG A 64 -3.91 27.21 12.19
C ARG A 64 -3.69 25.93 11.39
N ASP A 65 -4.55 24.94 11.56
CA ASP A 65 -4.48 23.66 10.85
C ASP A 65 -4.91 23.79 9.38
N TRP A 66 -5.82 24.71 9.07
CA TRP A 66 -6.33 24.94 7.72
C TRP A 66 -5.25 25.07 6.62
N PRO A 67 -4.27 25.99 6.72
CA PRO A 67 -3.24 26.11 5.69
C PRO A 67 -2.32 24.88 5.63
N ARG A 68 -2.14 24.15 6.74
CA ARG A 68 -1.36 22.90 6.76
C ARG A 68 -2.08 21.79 6.01
N GLY A 69 -3.38 21.61 6.27
CA GLY A 69 -4.22 20.64 5.57
C GLY A 69 -4.28 20.91 4.07
N ARG A 70 -4.47 22.17 3.66
CA ARG A 70 -4.50 22.54 2.23
C ARG A 70 -3.19 22.24 1.49
N ARG A 71 -2.04 22.38 2.15
CA ARG A 71 -0.74 22.02 1.57
C ARG A 71 -0.60 20.50 1.44
N TYR A 72 -0.97 19.77 2.48
CA TYR A 72 -0.94 18.31 2.48
C TYR A 72 -1.83 17.71 1.39
N GLU A 73 -3.05 18.23 1.23
CA GLU A 73 -3.96 17.81 0.15
C GLU A 73 -3.39 18.09 -1.24
N ALA A 74 -2.74 19.24 -1.45
CA ALA A 74 -2.10 19.56 -2.72
C ALA A 74 -0.93 18.62 -3.04
N GLU A 75 -0.14 18.21 -2.04
CA GLU A 75 0.92 17.20 -2.21
C GLU A 75 0.34 15.83 -2.57
N LEU A 76 -0.72 15.40 -1.88
CA LEU A 76 -1.43 14.16 -2.21
C LEU A 76 -1.99 14.18 -3.63
N GLU A 77 -2.61 15.28 -4.03
CA GLU A 77 -3.16 15.46 -5.37
C GLU A 77 -2.05 15.36 -6.43
N ALA A 78 -0.89 15.96 -6.19
CA ALA A 78 0.27 15.87 -7.10
C ALA A 78 0.78 14.43 -7.24
N ILE A 79 0.83 13.66 -6.15
CA ILE A 79 1.24 12.26 -6.16
C ILE A 79 0.24 11.39 -6.95
N VAL A 80 -1.06 11.57 -6.70
CA VAL A 80 -2.11 10.82 -7.40
C VAL A 80 -2.15 11.18 -8.89
N LYS A 81 -1.94 12.45 -9.25
CA LYS A 81 -1.83 12.87 -10.66
C LYS A 81 -0.64 12.25 -11.37
N GLY A 82 0.47 11.98 -10.66
CA GLY A 82 1.61 11.25 -11.22
C GLY A 82 1.33 9.77 -11.50
N CYS A 83 0.16 9.27 -11.10
CA CYS A 83 -0.26 7.87 -11.26
C CYS A 83 -1.31 7.64 -12.35
N LEU A 84 -1.85 8.71 -12.94
CA LEU A 84 -2.73 8.66 -14.10
C LEU A 84 -1.91 8.71 -15.39
#